data_AF-A0AA36K803-F1
#
_entry.id   AF-A0AA36K803-F1
#
_cell.length_a   1.000
_cell.length_b   1.000
_cell.length_c   1.000
_cell.angle_alpha   90.00
_cell.angle_beta   90.00
_cell.angle_gamma   90.00
#
_symmetry.space_group_name_H-M   'P 1'
#
loop_
_entity.id
_entity.type
_entity.pdbx_description
1 polymer ?
#
loop_
_entity_poly.entity_id
_entity_poly.type
_entity_poly.pdbx_seq_one_letter_code
_entity_poly.pdbx_strand_id
1 'polypeptide(L)'
;MDLAPLVYPQKLWEGTGQDVLDGKAKIADSSGLDVTELYLKGAYRTLEIARQIQATCVVLKENSPSCGSQKIYNGTFQGERITGVGITTALLQRHGFEVISENEIEEWLTTHPL
;
A
#
# COMPACT_ATOMS: atom_id res chain seq x y z
N MET A 1 -14.00 12.03 25.43
CA MET A 1 -14.34 11.71 24.02
C MET A 1 -13.16 10.89 23.50
N ASP A 2 -13.22 9.58 23.68
CA ASP A 2 -12.19 8.67 23.19
C ASP A 2 -12.23 8.64 21.67
N LEU A 3 -11.13 9.06 21.05
CA LEU A 3 -10.87 8.80 19.66
C LEU A 3 -10.62 7.29 19.55
N ALA A 4 -11.62 6.54 19.12
CA ALA A 4 -11.45 5.13 18.77
C ALA A 4 -10.27 5.03 17.77
N PRO A 5 -9.28 4.15 18.00
CA PRO A 5 -8.15 4.01 17.10
C PRO A 5 -8.68 3.65 15.71
N LEU A 6 -8.17 4.33 14.68
CA LEU A 6 -8.46 4.10 13.28
C LEU A 6 -8.52 2.59 12.98
N VAL A 7 -9.74 2.07 12.87
CA VAL A 7 -10.03 0.67 12.60
C VAL A 7 -9.61 0.38 11.17
N TYR A 8 -8.42 -0.19 10.98
CA TYR A 8 -8.02 -0.84 9.73
C TYR A 8 -7.69 -2.30 9.99
N PRO A 9 -8.68 -3.16 10.26
CA PRO A 9 -8.38 -4.55 10.48
C PRO A 9 -8.51 -5.25 9.13
N GLN A 10 -7.48 -5.08 8.30
CA GLN A 10 -7.34 -5.84 7.06
C GLN A 10 -6.07 -6.69 7.16
N LYS A 11 -6.22 -7.99 6.96
CA LYS A 11 -5.20 -9.03 7.03
C LYS A 11 -4.71 -9.34 5.62
N LEU A 12 -3.44 -9.06 5.35
CA LEU A 12 -2.71 -9.79 4.31
C LEU A 12 -2.38 -11.17 4.90
N TRP A 13 -2.85 -12.25 4.28
CA TRP A 13 -2.44 -13.59 4.70
C TRP A 13 -1.02 -13.84 4.19
N GLU A 14 -0.04 -13.81 5.10
CA GLU A 14 1.33 -14.34 4.91
C GLU A 14 2.04 -13.85 3.63
N GLY A 15 1.88 -12.57 3.29
CA GLY A 15 2.48 -12.02 2.07
C GLY A 15 2.47 -10.50 2.00
N THR A 16 3.04 -10.00 0.92
CA THR A 16 3.14 -8.60 0.55
C THR A 16 2.18 -8.26 -0.59
N GLY A 17 2.08 -6.99 -0.95
CA GLY A 17 1.38 -6.56 -2.16
C GLY A 17 1.88 -7.27 -3.43
N GLN A 18 3.16 -7.65 -3.48
CA GLN A 18 3.73 -8.43 -4.60
C GLN A 18 3.12 -9.83 -4.66
N ASP A 19 2.96 -10.50 -3.52
CA ASP A 19 2.40 -11.85 -3.45
C ASP A 19 0.93 -11.87 -3.84
N VAL A 20 0.18 -10.82 -3.49
CA VAL A 20 -1.22 -10.67 -3.92
C VAL A 20 -1.31 -10.50 -5.44
N LEU A 21 -0.45 -9.65 -6.04
CA LEU A 21 -0.41 -9.47 -7.50
C LEU A 21 0.01 -10.73 -8.25
N ASP A 22 0.81 -11.60 -7.63
CA ASP A 22 1.21 -12.90 -8.17
C ASP A 22 0.17 -14.01 -7.95
N GLY A 23 -0.95 -13.71 -7.27
CA GLY A 23 -1.97 -14.70 -6.91
C GLY A 23 -1.54 -15.70 -5.83
N LYS A 24 -0.49 -15.40 -5.08
CA LYS A 24 0.07 -16.24 -4.00
C LYS A 24 -0.49 -15.89 -2.62
N ALA A 25 -1.06 -14.70 -2.46
CA ALA A 25 -1.65 -14.22 -1.22
C ALA A 25 -3.01 -13.55 -1.45
N LYS A 26 -3.76 -13.35 -0.37
CA LYS A 26 -5.08 -12.70 -0.35
C LYS A 26 -5.17 -11.68 0.77
N ILE A 27 -6.07 -10.72 0.59
CA ILE A 27 -6.43 -9.72 1.61
C ILE A 27 -7.80 -10.11 2.17
N ALA A 28 -7.89 -10.24 3.48
CA ALA A 28 -9.14 -10.48 4.19
C ALA A 28 -9.43 -9.35 5.18
N ASP A 29 -10.69 -9.08 5.46
CA ASP A 29 -11.07 -8.17 6.54
C ASP A 29 -10.99 -8.86 7.93
N SER A 30 -11.37 -8.16 9.00
CA SER A 30 -11.39 -8.70 10.36
C SER A 30 -12.30 -9.90 10.55
N SER A 31 -13.32 -10.05 9.70
CA SER A 31 -14.23 -11.21 9.73
C SER A 31 -13.66 -12.42 8.99
N GLY A 32 -12.56 -12.23 8.24
CA GLY A 32 -11.96 -13.23 7.38
C GLY A 32 -12.54 -13.26 5.97
N LEU A 33 -13.40 -12.31 5.59
CA LEU A 33 -13.93 -12.20 4.25
C LEU A 33 -12.82 -11.77 3.28
N ASP A 34 -12.66 -12.51 2.17
CA ASP A 34 -11.74 -12.15 1.08
C ASP A 34 -12.21 -10.85 0.40
N VAL A 35 -11.39 -9.81 0.50
CA VAL A 35 -11.62 -8.47 -0.05
C VAL A 35 -10.54 -8.08 -1.07
N THR A 36 -9.79 -9.07 -1.57
CA THR A 36 -8.67 -8.87 -2.50
C THR A 36 -9.06 -8.06 -3.74
N GLU A 37 -10.23 -8.33 -4.33
CA GLU A 37 -10.71 -7.62 -5.51
C GLU A 37 -10.94 -6.12 -5.27
N LEU A 38 -11.42 -5.74 -4.09
CA LEU A 38 -11.64 -4.33 -3.75
C LEU A 38 -10.32 -3.56 -3.69
N TYR A 39 -9.29 -4.20 -3.16
CA TYR A 39 -7.93 -3.65 -3.11
C TYR A 39 -7.31 -3.55 -4.49
N LEU A 40 -7.42 -4.59 -5.31
CA LEU A 40 -6.96 -4.59 -6.70
C LEU A 40 -7.63 -3.45 -7.48
N LYS A 41 -8.96 -3.30 -7.34
CA LYS A 41 -9.71 -2.23 -8.01
C LYS A 41 -9.19 -0.84 -7.62
N GLY A 42 -8.93 -0.62 -6.33
CA GLY A 42 -8.31 0.62 -5.84
C GLY A 42 -6.92 0.86 -6.43
N ALA A 43 -6.06 -0.16 -6.40
CA ALA A 43 -4.70 -0.08 -6.93
C ALA A 43 -4.69 0.25 -8.44
N TYR A 44 -5.51 -0.43 -9.24
CA TYR A 44 -5.62 -0.16 -10.68
C TYR A 44 -6.19 1.23 -10.97
N ARG A 45 -7.14 1.72 -10.16
CA ARG A 45 -7.64 3.09 -10.31
C ARG A 45 -6.55 4.12 -10.00
N THR A 46 -5.75 3.90 -8.97
CA THR A 46 -4.59 4.76 -8.67
C THR A 46 -3.58 4.77 -9.80
N LEU A 47 -3.25 3.60 -10.36
CA LEU A 47 -2.36 3.49 -11.53
C LEU A 47 -2.89 4.27 -12.74
N GLU A 48 -4.20 4.17 -13.01
CA GLU A 48 -4.84 4.91 -14.09
C GLU A 48 -4.69 6.42 -13.90
N ILE A 49 -4.97 6.92 -12.69
CA ILE A 49 -4.82 8.35 -12.34
C ILE A 49 -3.37 8.78 -12.52
N ALA A 50 -2.41 8.02 -11.98
CA ALA A 50 -0.98 8.33 -12.07
C ALA A 50 -0.51 8.45 -13.54
N ARG A 51 -1.00 7.56 -14.42
CA ARG A 51 -0.75 7.66 -15.87
C ARG A 51 -1.39 8.88 -16.50
N GLN A 52 -2.65 9.16 -16.17
CA GLN A 52 -3.41 10.27 -16.76
C GLN A 52 -2.77 11.63 -16.46
N ILE A 53 -2.26 11.81 -15.24
CA ILE A 53 -1.58 13.05 -14.83
C ILE A 53 -0.09 13.04 -15.14
N GLN A 54 0.43 11.96 -15.74
CA GLN A 54 1.85 11.76 -16.03
C GLN A 54 2.72 11.98 -14.77
N ALA A 55 2.29 11.42 -13.64
CA ALA A 55 2.99 11.55 -12.38
C ALA A 55 4.43 11.03 -12.51
N THR A 56 5.39 11.82 -12.03
CA THR A 56 6.81 11.42 -11.95
C THR A 56 7.09 10.65 -10.67
N CYS A 57 6.39 10.98 -9.59
CA CYS A 57 6.49 10.33 -8.28
C CYS A 57 5.10 10.23 -7.64
N VAL A 58 4.84 9.14 -6.91
CA VAL A 58 3.62 8.93 -6.13
C VAL A 58 3.97 8.82 -4.65
N VAL A 59 3.40 9.72 -3.85
CA VAL A 59 3.59 9.71 -2.39
C VAL A 59 2.43 8.98 -1.73
N LEU A 60 2.73 7.95 -0.93
CA LEU A 60 1.74 7.10 -0.29
C LEU A 60 1.95 6.99 1.23
N LYS A 61 0.84 6.81 1.96
CA LYS A 61 0.84 6.65 3.43
C LYS A 61 1.46 5.32 3.86
N GLU A 62 2.48 5.39 4.72
CA GLU A 62 3.23 4.23 5.19
C GLU A 62 2.45 3.34 6.16
N ASN A 63 2.85 2.06 6.22
CA ASN A 63 2.34 0.96 7.05
C ASN A 63 1.03 0.32 6.58
N SER A 64 0.35 0.90 5.59
CA SER A 64 -0.92 0.37 5.07
C SER A 64 -0.71 -0.89 4.21
N PRO A 65 -1.55 -1.93 4.32
CA PRO A 65 -1.51 -3.09 3.41
C PRO A 65 -1.78 -2.70 1.94
N SER A 66 -2.33 -1.50 1.69
CA SER A 66 -2.46 -0.94 0.34
C SER A 66 -1.28 -0.06 -0.05
N CYS A 67 -0.92 0.88 0.84
CA CYS A 67 -0.10 2.04 0.48
C CYS A 67 1.34 2.02 1.02
N GLY A 68 1.67 1.10 1.94
CA GLY A 68 3.00 1.05 2.54
C GLY A 68 4.10 0.85 1.50
N SER A 69 5.20 1.58 1.60
CA SER A 69 6.31 1.56 0.65
C SER A 69 7.57 0.88 1.20
N GLN A 70 7.66 0.69 2.52
CA GLN A 70 8.78 -0.02 3.14
C GLN A 70 8.33 -1.10 4.13
N LYS A 71 7.27 -0.81 4.88
CA LYS A 71 6.72 -1.72 5.89
C LYS A 71 5.20 -1.78 5.76
N ILE A 72 4.65 -2.95 6.05
CA ILE A 72 3.20 -3.18 6.09
C ILE A 72 2.82 -3.96 7.35
N TYR A 73 1.61 -3.76 7.84
CA TYR A 73 1.07 -4.63 8.89
C TYR A 73 1.03 -6.08 8.42
N ASN A 74 1.47 -7.01 9.28
CA ASN A 74 1.53 -8.44 8.97
C ASN A 74 0.16 -9.16 9.01
N GLY A 75 -0.92 -8.41 9.27
CA GLY A 75 -2.28 -8.93 9.26
C GLY A 75 -2.66 -9.80 10.46
N THR A 76 -1.82 -9.94 11.50
CA THR A 76 -2.16 -10.70 12.72
C THR A 76 -3.06 -9.92 13.68
N PHE A 77 -3.31 -8.64 13.39
CA PHE A 77 -4.00 -7.68 14.27
C PHE A 77 -3.30 -7.46 15.63
N GLN A 78 -2.03 -7.83 15.76
CA GLN A 78 -1.21 -7.61 16.94
C GLN A 78 -0.33 -6.35 16.83
N GLY A 79 -0.53 -5.55 15.77
CA GLY A 79 0.23 -4.32 15.51
C GLY A 79 1.64 -4.55 14.96
N GLU A 80 1.99 -5.80 14.68
CA GLU A 80 3.28 -6.17 14.10
C GLU A 80 3.39 -5.77 12.62
N ARG A 81 4.61 -5.41 12.22
CA ARG A 81 4.93 -4.97 10.86
C ARG A 81 6.01 -5.86 10.28
N ILE A 82 5.90 -6.12 8.99
CA ILE A 82 6.91 -6.83 8.20
C ILE A 82 7.52 -5.89 7.16
N THR A 83 8.76 -6.17 6.76
CA THR A 83 9.35 -5.57 5.56
C THR A 83 8.55 -6.01 4.35
N GLY A 84 8.13 -5.05 3.54
CA GLY A 84 7.30 -5.32 2.37
C GLY A 84 6.47 -4.10 1.99
N VAL A 85 5.87 -4.17 0.82
CA VAL A 85 5.08 -3.08 0.25
C VAL A 85 3.62 -3.47 0.12
N GLY A 86 2.73 -2.49 0.19
CA GLY A 86 1.31 -2.67 -0.04
C GLY A 86 0.99 -2.91 -1.52
N ILE A 87 -0.22 -3.41 -1.81
CA ILE A 87 -0.62 -3.78 -3.17
C ILE A 87 -0.63 -2.61 -4.16
N THR A 88 -1.01 -1.41 -3.73
CA THR A 88 -1.00 -0.22 -4.60
C THR A 88 0.44 0.18 -4.93
N THR A 89 1.31 0.22 -3.91
CA THR A 89 2.75 0.48 -4.09
C THR A 89 3.38 -0.55 -5.03
N ALA A 90 3.13 -1.83 -4.81
CA ALA A 90 3.64 -2.92 -5.62
C ALA A 90 3.22 -2.77 -7.10
N LEU A 91 1.95 -2.46 -7.36
CA LEU A 91 1.42 -2.32 -8.70
C LEU A 91 2.04 -1.11 -9.43
N LEU A 92 2.12 0.04 -8.75
CA LEU A 92 2.74 1.25 -9.30
C LEU A 92 4.22 1.01 -9.65
N GLN A 93 4.97 0.38 -8.75
CA GLN A 93 6.38 0.00 -8.97
C GLN A 93 6.55 -0.95 -10.16
N ARG A 94 5.68 -1.98 -10.31
CA ARG A 94 5.68 -2.88 -11.49
C ARG A 94 5.43 -2.15 -12.81
N HIS A 95 4.79 -0.98 -12.75
CA HIS A 95 4.53 -0.14 -13.90
C HIS A 95 5.50 1.04 -14.05
N GLY A 96 6.61 1.03 -13.30
CA GLY A 96 7.72 1.97 -13.47
C GLY A 96 7.53 3.31 -12.78
N PHE A 97 6.55 3.46 -11.90
CA PHE A 97 6.42 4.67 -11.08
C PHE A 97 7.40 4.61 -9.90
N GLU A 98 8.04 5.74 -9.61
CA GLU A 98 8.67 5.97 -8.33
C GLU A 98 7.58 6.15 -7.27
N VAL A 99 7.68 5.40 -6.17
CA VAL A 99 6.70 5.44 -5.07
C VAL A 99 7.46 5.62 -3.76
N ILE A 100 7.13 6.68 -3.02
CA ILE A 100 7.79 7.03 -1.76
C ILE A 100 6.78 7.12 -0.62
N SER A 101 7.26 6.93 0.61
CA SER A 101 6.48 7.22 1.83
C SER A 101 6.26 8.72 1.98
N GLU A 102 5.19 9.10 2.67
CA GLU A 102 5.04 10.47 3.19
C GLU A 102 6.20 10.92 4.10
N ASN A 103 6.97 10.00 4.68
CA ASN A 103 8.13 10.30 5.51
C ASN A 103 9.39 10.63 4.67
N GLU A 104 9.37 10.36 3.37
CA GLU A 104 10.50 10.56 2.44
C GLU A 104 10.35 11.85 1.60
N ILE A 105 9.24 12.58 1.75
CA ILE A 105 8.92 13.75 0.92
C ILE A 105 10.02 14.83 1.01
N GLU A 106 10.45 15.17 2.24
CA GLU A 106 11.43 16.23 2.44
C GLU A 106 12.76 15.91 1.76
N GLU A 107 13.24 14.68 1.92
CA GLU A 107 14.47 14.21 1.28
C GLU A 107 14.33 14.17 -0.24
N TRP A 108 13.21 13.64 -0.75
CA TRP A 108 12.95 13.58 -2.19
C TRP A 108 12.98 14.97 -2.86
N LEU A 109 12.39 15.98 -2.20
CA LEU A 109 12.39 17.37 -2.69
C LEU A 109 13.79 17.99 -2.74
N THR A 110 14.79 17.48 -2.00
CA THR A 110 16.17 17.98 -2.10
C THR A 110 16.85 17.63 -3.43
N THR A 111 16.40 16.56 -4.07
CA THR A 111 16.94 16.08 -5.35
C THR A 111 16.02 16.39 -6.54
N HIS A 112 14.78 16.79 -6.27
CA HIS A 112 13.75 17.12 -7.26
C HIS A 112 13.07 18.46 -6.92
N PRO A 113 13.77 19.60 -7.08
CA PRO A 113 13.19 20.92 -6.82
C PRO A 113 12.07 21.23 -7.84
N LEU A 114 11.05 21.95 -7.37
CA LEU A 114 9.89 22.39 -8.16
C LEU A 114 10.23 23.52 -9.14
#